data_AF-A0A5D3EGF0-F1
#
_entry.id   AF-A0A5D3EGF0-F1
#
_cell.length_a   1.000
_cell.length_b   1.000
_cell.length_c   1.000
_cell.angle_alpha   90.00
_cell.angle_beta   90.00
_cell.angle_gamma   90.00
#
_symmetry.space_group_name_H-M   'P 1'
#
loop_
_entity.id
_entity.type
_entity.pdbx_description
1 polymer ?
#
loop_
_entity_poly.entity_id
_entity_poly.type
_entity_poly.pdbx_seq_one_letter_code
_entity_poly.pdbx_strand_id
1 'polypeptide(L)'
;MKRQLLTDIELDVQELKCLADSFSKTPTTVFRELMARNVLQMRGRLDELLKELNADCGEVASDTKESVAAYVADNPLSVSCELEAETAQMVKEGEALNRNSVLGDSILPAVDLRRSISLNDSFRFSREIFGGDNGLMNRVVEQISAMNSYHAAVAFLSSKAKLEEGEENEAMNDFLELLKKYFNQPA
;
A
#
# COMPACT_ATOMS: atom_id res chain seq x y z
N MET A 1 -18.07 11.27 7.26
CA MET A 1 -16.77 11.47 7.98
C MET A 1 -16.87 12.60 9.04
N LYS A 2 -16.93 12.26 10.32
CA LYS A 2 -16.92 13.20 11.45
C LYS A 2 -15.53 13.84 11.64
N ARG A 3 -15.43 15.17 11.52
CA ARG A 3 -14.18 15.91 11.79
C ARG A 3 -13.67 15.72 13.22
N GLN A 4 -14.57 15.67 14.21
CA GLN A 4 -14.22 15.45 15.60
C GLN A 4 -13.50 14.10 15.82
N LEU A 5 -13.93 13.04 15.13
CA LEU A 5 -13.30 11.72 15.24
C LEU A 5 -11.84 11.73 14.77
N LEU A 6 -11.52 12.52 13.74
CA LEU A 6 -10.15 12.72 13.28
C LEU A 6 -9.30 13.50 14.29
N THR A 7 -9.84 14.58 14.87
CA THR A 7 -9.16 15.35 15.93
C THR A 7 -8.90 14.50 17.17
N ASP A 8 -9.85 13.65 17.53
CA ASP A 8 -9.75 12.69 18.63
C ASP A 8 -8.66 11.63 18.39
N ILE A 9 -8.53 11.11 17.16
CA ILE A 9 -7.45 10.17 16.76
C ILE A 9 -6.09 10.89 16.73
N GLU A 10 -6.02 12.13 16.25
CA GLU A 10 -4.80 12.94 16.28
C GLU A 10 -4.31 13.14 17.72
N LEU A 11 -5.23 13.42 18.64
CA LEU A 11 -4.92 13.54 20.07
C LEU A 11 -4.40 12.22 20.67
N ASP A 12 -5.02 11.07 20.35
CA ASP A 12 -4.52 9.77 20.80
C ASP A 12 -3.06 9.54 20.37
N VAL A 13 -2.72 9.87 19.12
CA VAL A 13 -1.35 9.75 18.58
C VAL A 13 -0.38 10.69 19.30
N GLN A 14 -0.81 11.92 19.62
CA GLN A 14 0.01 12.88 20.38
C GLN A 14 0.26 12.41 21.82
N GLU A 15 -0.78 11.90 22.49
CA GLU A 15 -0.68 11.28 23.83
C GLU A 15 0.28 10.08 23.81
N LEU A 16 0.12 9.17 22.83
CA LEU A 16 0.96 7.98 22.71
C LEU A 16 2.44 8.33 22.53
N LYS A 17 2.75 9.36 21.73
CA LYS A 17 4.12 9.87 21.57
C LYS A 17 4.67 10.43 22.89
N CYS A 18 3.89 11.23 23.62
CA CYS A 18 4.31 11.77 24.92
C CYS A 18 4.52 10.67 25.97
N LEU A 19 3.70 9.62 25.95
CA LEU A 19 3.86 8.45 26.82
C LEU A 19 5.10 7.62 26.42
N ALA A 20 5.36 7.43 25.13
CA ALA A 20 6.56 6.75 24.63
C ALA A 20 7.85 7.52 24.98
N ASP A 21 7.86 8.85 24.83
CA ASP A 21 8.95 9.73 25.24
C ASP A 21 9.20 9.73 26.75
N SER A 22 8.17 9.45 27.55
CA SER A 22 8.29 9.30 29.01
C SER A 22 8.80 7.90 29.36
N PHE A 23 8.30 6.88 28.67
CA PHE A 23 8.68 5.48 28.86
C PHE A 23 10.14 5.19 28.49
N SER A 24 10.65 5.80 27.42
CA SER A 24 12.05 5.67 26.99
C SER A 24 13.03 6.23 28.03
N LYS A 25 12.63 7.25 28.80
CA LYS A 25 13.39 7.81 29.92
C LYS A 25 13.24 6.97 31.20
N THR A 26 12.02 6.53 31.51
CA THR A 26 11.69 5.75 32.72
C THR A 26 10.67 4.64 32.42
N PRO A 27 11.11 3.38 32.21
CA PRO A 27 10.22 2.31 31.74
C PRO A 27 9.34 1.67 32.84
N THR A 28 8.37 2.43 33.35
CA THR A 28 7.43 2.02 34.41
C THR A 28 6.27 1.15 33.89
N THR A 29 5.70 0.29 34.76
CA THR A 29 4.48 -0.50 34.47
C THR A 29 3.28 0.38 34.13
N VAL A 30 3.06 1.43 34.92
CA VAL A 30 1.97 2.41 34.72
C VAL A 30 1.99 3.01 33.31
N PHE A 31 3.17 3.37 32.79
CA PHE A 31 3.28 3.88 31.41
C PHE A 31 2.94 2.80 30.37
N ARG A 32 3.28 1.53 30.58
CA ARG A 32 2.85 0.42 29.70
C ARG A 32 1.33 0.25 29.70
N GLU A 33 0.71 0.30 30.87
CA GLU A 33 -0.75 0.20 31.02
C GLU A 33 -1.48 1.38 30.36
N LEU A 34 -0.97 2.62 30.53
CA LEU A 34 -1.51 3.81 29.88
C LEU A 34 -1.36 3.77 28.36
N MET A 35 -0.19 3.37 27.84
CA MET A 35 0.01 3.20 26.39
C MET A 35 -0.91 2.11 25.82
N ALA A 36 -1.04 0.96 26.49
CA ALA A 36 -1.93 -0.11 26.07
C ALA A 36 -3.41 0.36 26.04
N ARG A 37 -3.84 1.11 27.06
CA ARG A 37 -5.18 1.71 27.11
C ARG A 37 -5.41 2.72 25.98
N ASN A 38 -4.47 3.63 25.73
CA ASN A 38 -4.57 4.63 24.67
C ASN A 38 -4.63 3.95 23.28
N VAL A 39 -3.80 2.92 23.02
CA VAL A 39 -3.86 2.14 21.77
C VAL A 39 -5.23 1.44 21.59
N LEU A 40 -5.83 0.89 22.65
CA LEU A 40 -7.17 0.30 22.59
C LEU A 40 -8.27 1.34 22.31
N GLN A 41 -8.15 2.54 22.87
CA GLN A 41 -9.04 3.67 22.62
C GLN A 41 -8.95 4.14 21.16
N MET A 42 -7.73 4.34 20.65
CA MET A 42 -7.47 4.71 19.27
C MET A 42 -8.00 3.66 18.29
N ARG A 43 -7.86 2.37 18.59
CA ARG A 43 -8.44 1.29 17.77
C ARG A 43 -9.96 1.43 17.66
N GLY A 44 -10.66 1.64 18.78
CA GLY A 44 -12.12 1.83 18.76
C GLY A 44 -12.58 3.02 17.91
N ARG A 45 -11.80 4.11 17.90
CA ARG A 45 -12.05 5.28 17.03
C ARG A 45 -11.75 5.00 15.55
N LEU A 46 -10.73 4.21 15.25
CA LEU A 46 -10.45 3.73 13.89
C LEU A 46 -11.55 2.77 13.39
N ASP A 47 -12.07 1.89 14.26
CA ASP A 47 -13.19 1.01 13.97
C ASP A 47 -14.48 1.82 13.66
N GLU A 48 -14.74 2.90 14.41
CA GLU A 48 -15.83 3.85 14.11
C GLU A 48 -15.61 4.56 12.77
N LEU A 49 -14.38 4.98 12.47
CA LEU A 49 -14.06 5.68 11.22
C LEU A 49 -14.24 4.76 10.00
N LEU A 50 -13.81 3.50 10.11
CA LEU A 50 -14.01 2.48 9.09
C LEU A 50 -15.51 2.20 8.87
N LYS A 51 -16.31 2.19 9.94
CA LYS A 51 -17.77 2.08 9.84
C LYS A 51 -18.39 3.27 9.11
N GLU A 52 -17.92 4.50 9.33
CA GLU A 52 -18.40 5.67 8.57
C GLU A 52 -18.07 5.59 7.08
N LEU A 53 -16.85 5.20 6.73
CA LEU A 53 -16.42 5.07 5.33
C LEU A 53 -17.22 3.99 4.59
N ASN A 54 -17.56 2.89 5.27
CA ASN A 54 -18.42 1.84 4.72
C ASN A 54 -19.90 2.25 4.67
N ALA A 55 -20.37 3.13 5.57
CA ALA A 55 -21.76 3.56 5.63
C ALA A 55 -22.15 4.57 4.53
N ASP A 56 -21.20 5.38 4.03
CA ASP A 56 -21.42 6.24 2.85
C ASP A 56 -21.53 5.41 1.53
N CYS A 57 -21.32 4.08 1.59
CA CYS A 57 -21.44 3.16 0.46
C CYS A 57 -22.72 2.31 0.57
N GLY A 58 -23.86 2.87 0.15
CA GLY A 58 -25.16 2.20 0.22
C GLY A 58 -25.36 1.06 -0.80
N GLU A 59 -26.00 -0.02 -0.33
CA GLU A 59 -26.51 -1.20 -1.08
C GLU A 59 -25.49 -2.20 -1.66
N VAL A 60 -25.12 -3.18 -0.82
CA VAL A 60 -25.65 -4.55 -1.03
C VAL A 60 -26.21 -5.06 0.29
N ALA A 61 -27.51 -5.37 0.33
CA ALA A 61 -28.14 -5.92 1.51
C ALA A 61 -27.96 -7.44 1.59
N SER A 62 -27.54 -7.92 2.76
CA SER A 62 -27.88 -9.27 3.23
C SER A 62 -28.00 -9.21 4.75
N ASP A 63 -29.25 -9.09 5.22
CA ASP A 63 -29.61 -9.25 6.64
C ASP A 63 -30.42 -10.55 6.73
N THR A 64 -30.01 -11.49 7.57
CA THR A 64 -30.88 -12.57 8.05
C THR A 64 -30.44 -12.91 9.46
N LYS A 65 -31.33 -12.64 10.41
CA LYS A 65 -31.09 -12.78 11.84
C LYS A 65 -31.62 -14.11 12.40
N GLU A 66 -31.03 -14.45 13.54
CA GLU A 66 -31.60 -15.22 14.66
C GLU A 66 -31.78 -16.75 14.55
N SER A 67 -30.74 -17.43 15.06
CA SER A 67 -30.80 -18.18 16.33
C SER A 67 -31.57 -19.51 16.42
N VAL A 68 -30.81 -20.61 16.54
CA VAL A 68 -31.06 -21.65 17.57
C VAL A 68 -29.72 -22.15 18.16
N ALA A 69 -29.59 -22.01 19.48
CA ALA A 69 -28.74 -22.72 20.48
C ALA A 69 -27.38 -23.37 20.13
N ALA A 70 -26.39 -23.11 21.01
CA ALA A 70 -25.22 -23.98 21.25
C ALA A 70 -25.67 -25.41 21.68
N TYR A 71 -24.91 -26.51 21.55
CA TYR A 71 -23.47 -26.74 21.80
C TYR A 71 -23.03 -28.12 21.24
N VAL A 72 -21.76 -28.57 21.10
CA VAL A 72 -20.39 -28.00 21.08
C VAL A 72 -19.40 -29.08 20.58
N ALA A 73 -18.26 -28.64 20.01
CA ALA A 73 -17.01 -29.41 19.71
C ALA A 73 -16.94 -30.41 18.53
N ASP A 74 -15.71 -30.50 17.98
CA ASP A 74 -15.12 -31.48 17.03
C ASP A 74 -15.39 -31.44 15.50
N ASN A 75 -14.38 -30.97 14.74
CA ASN A 75 -13.77 -31.59 13.54
C ASN A 75 -14.61 -31.75 12.21
N PRO A 76 -14.08 -32.28 11.07
CA PRO A 76 -13.14 -31.57 10.16
C PRO A 76 -13.37 -31.76 8.62
N LEU A 77 -12.54 -31.07 7.81
CA LEU A 77 -11.99 -31.49 6.48
C LEU A 77 -12.88 -31.63 5.21
N SER A 78 -12.19 -31.48 4.06
CA SER A 78 -12.49 -31.96 2.68
C SER A 78 -13.20 -31.00 1.70
N VAL A 79 -12.96 -31.02 0.38
CA VAL A 79 -11.88 -31.58 -0.50
C VAL A 79 -11.90 -30.81 -1.85
N SER A 80 -10.83 -30.89 -2.64
CA SER A 80 -10.63 -30.31 -3.98
C SER A 80 -11.73 -30.60 -5.03
N CYS A 81 -11.81 -29.76 -6.07
CA CYS A 81 -11.73 -30.18 -7.49
C CYS A 81 -11.65 -28.98 -8.46
N GLU A 82 -11.28 -29.25 -9.71
CA GLU A 82 -10.70 -28.31 -10.69
C GLU A 82 -11.57 -28.15 -11.98
N LEU A 83 -11.14 -27.26 -12.90
CA LEU A 83 -11.52 -27.15 -14.34
C LEU A 83 -12.97 -26.62 -14.64
N GLU A 84 -13.29 -25.95 -15.76
CA GLU A 84 -12.54 -25.30 -16.85
C GLU A 84 -13.44 -24.30 -17.66
N ALA A 85 -12.85 -23.59 -18.63
CA ALA A 85 -13.46 -22.95 -19.83
C ALA A 85 -14.61 -21.92 -19.65
N GLU A 86 -14.44 -20.62 -19.92
CA GLU A 86 -14.23 -19.93 -21.22
C GLU A 86 -15.53 -19.59 -21.98
N THR A 87 -15.74 -18.30 -22.29
CA THR A 87 -16.33 -17.83 -23.57
C THR A 87 -16.07 -16.32 -23.78
N ALA A 88 -15.65 -15.93 -24.99
CA ALA A 88 -15.43 -14.55 -25.42
C ALA A 88 -16.76 -13.75 -25.57
N GLN A 89 -16.86 -12.43 -25.83
CA GLN A 89 -16.19 -11.61 -26.87
C GLN A 89 -16.59 -10.12 -26.66
N MET A 90 -15.67 -9.15 -26.46
CA MET A 90 -14.99 -8.26 -27.44
C MET A 90 -15.83 -7.14 -28.13
N VAL A 91 -15.16 -6.01 -28.46
CA VAL A 91 -15.56 -4.82 -29.31
C VAL A 91 -16.15 -3.62 -28.53
N LYS A 92 -15.63 -2.36 -28.59
CA LYS A 92 -14.38 -1.80 -29.16
C LYS A 92 -13.94 -0.47 -28.47
N GLU A 93 -12.99 0.26 -29.08
CA GLU A 93 -12.30 1.49 -28.64
C GLU A 93 -12.99 2.82 -29.04
N GLY A 94 -12.54 3.93 -28.43
CA GLY A 94 -12.78 5.31 -28.90
C GLY A 94 -11.86 6.34 -28.21
N GLU A 95 -10.80 6.76 -28.89
CA GLU A 95 -9.80 7.74 -28.40
C GLU A 95 -10.30 9.19 -28.42
N ALA A 96 -9.84 10.03 -27.47
CA ALA A 96 -9.63 11.48 -27.68
C ALA A 96 -8.62 12.07 -26.67
N LEU A 97 -7.70 12.91 -27.15
CA LEU A 97 -6.52 13.44 -26.44
C LEU A 97 -6.63 14.94 -26.15
N ASN A 98 -6.03 15.42 -25.03
CA ASN A 98 -5.14 16.60 -24.99
C ASN A 98 -4.54 16.73 -23.57
N ARG A 99 -3.25 16.42 -23.33
CA ARG A 99 -2.02 17.17 -23.66
C ARG A 99 -1.91 18.55 -23.01
N ASN A 100 -0.85 18.75 -22.22
CA ASN A 100 0.09 19.87 -22.34
C ASN A 100 1.34 19.66 -21.46
N SER A 101 2.37 19.03 -22.03
CA SER A 101 3.76 19.44 -21.79
C SER A 101 4.57 19.07 -23.03
N VAL A 102 5.34 20.03 -23.54
CA VAL A 102 6.12 19.90 -24.78
C VAL A 102 7.59 19.85 -24.41
N LEU A 103 8.22 18.68 -24.58
CA LEU A 103 9.62 18.55 -24.97
C LEU A 103 9.72 17.34 -25.92
N GLY A 104 10.44 17.50 -27.02
CA GLY A 104 10.53 16.51 -28.09
C GLY A 104 11.63 15.46 -27.89
N ASP A 105 11.71 14.57 -28.87
CA ASP A 105 12.81 13.63 -29.13
C ASP A 105 13.05 12.48 -28.15
N SER A 106 12.11 11.53 -28.13
CA SER A 106 12.47 10.11 -28.29
C SER A 106 11.28 9.26 -28.81
N ILE A 107 11.30 8.95 -30.11
CA ILE A 107 10.44 7.88 -30.66
C ILE A 107 11.11 6.55 -30.32
N LEU A 108 10.83 6.05 -29.12
CA LEU A 108 10.93 4.63 -28.79
C LEU A 108 9.58 4.21 -28.24
N PRO A 109 9.05 3.04 -28.60
CA PRO A 109 7.93 2.42 -27.88
C PRO A 109 8.47 1.87 -26.55
N ALA A 110 9.08 2.73 -25.73
CA ALA A 110 9.49 2.39 -24.39
C ALA A 110 8.21 2.00 -23.64
N VAL A 111 8.15 0.73 -23.21
CA VAL A 111 7.24 0.33 -22.16
C VAL A 111 7.46 1.31 -21.02
N ASP A 112 6.46 2.09 -20.61
CA ASP A 112 6.65 2.94 -19.44
C ASP A 112 6.93 2.01 -18.25
N LEU A 113 8.08 2.13 -17.56
CA LEU A 113 8.34 1.36 -16.33
C LEU A 113 7.17 1.46 -15.33
N ARG A 114 6.48 2.60 -15.34
CA ARG A 114 5.25 2.88 -14.60
C ARG A 114 4.10 1.89 -14.86
N ARG A 115 3.99 1.34 -16.08
CA ARG A 115 2.98 0.33 -16.46
C ARG A 115 3.36 -1.09 -16.00
N SER A 116 4.65 -1.34 -15.79
CA SER A 116 5.16 -2.60 -15.24
C SER A 116 4.99 -2.70 -13.72
N ILE A 117 4.77 -1.57 -13.03
CA ILE A 117 4.52 -1.51 -11.58
C ILE A 117 3.03 -1.75 -11.32
N SER A 118 2.69 -2.81 -10.58
CA SER A 118 1.33 -3.05 -10.10
C SER A 118 0.87 -1.95 -9.14
N LEU A 119 -0.44 -1.72 -9.03
CA LEU A 119 -0.99 -0.77 -8.05
C LEU A 119 -0.59 -1.13 -6.61
N ASN A 120 -0.57 -2.42 -6.27
CA ASN A 120 -0.13 -2.90 -4.94
C ASN A 120 1.36 -2.59 -4.70
N ASP A 121 2.19 -2.85 -5.71
CA ASP A 121 3.63 -2.59 -5.66
C ASP A 121 3.93 -1.09 -5.59
N SER A 122 3.18 -0.26 -6.31
CA SER A 122 3.24 1.21 -6.23
C SER A 122 3.05 1.70 -4.79
N PHE A 123 2.06 1.18 -4.06
CA PHE A 123 1.88 1.50 -2.64
C PHE A 123 3.01 0.97 -1.76
N ARG A 124 3.42 -0.29 -1.96
CA ARG A 124 4.50 -0.93 -1.18
C ARG A 124 5.84 -0.22 -1.36
N PHE A 125 6.28 0.00 -2.59
CA PHE A 125 7.52 0.73 -2.90
C PHE A 125 7.47 2.17 -2.40
N SER A 126 6.35 2.87 -2.58
CA SER A 126 6.17 4.24 -2.07
C SER A 126 6.35 4.31 -0.56
N ARG A 127 5.85 3.33 0.19
CA ARG A 127 5.97 3.25 1.65
C ARG A 127 7.37 2.86 2.09
N GLU A 128 7.86 1.70 1.64
CA GLU A 128 9.06 1.05 2.19
C GLU A 128 10.38 1.60 1.61
N ILE A 129 10.40 2.11 0.38
CA ILE A 129 11.63 2.63 -0.26
C ILE A 129 11.71 4.16 -0.17
N PHE A 130 10.56 4.82 -0.29
CA PHE A 130 10.46 6.27 -0.44
C PHE A 130 9.81 6.97 0.78
N GLY A 131 9.55 6.24 1.87
CA GLY A 131 9.06 6.79 3.13
C GLY A 131 7.67 7.44 3.04
N GLY A 132 6.81 6.93 2.16
CA GLY A 132 5.48 7.46 1.85
C GLY A 132 5.42 8.52 0.75
N ASP A 133 6.54 9.04 0.24
CA ASP A 133 6.53 10.08 -0.79
C ASP A 133 6.32 9.50 -2.20
N ASN A 134 5.04 9.37 -2.57
CA ASN A 134 4.63 8.95 -3.91
C ASN A 134 5.10 9.91 -5.01
N GLY A 135 5.23 11.21 -4.72
CA GLY A 135 5.72 12.21 -5.66
C GLY A 135 7.22 12.04 -5.96
N LEU A 136 8.01 11.64 -4.97
CA LEU A 136 9.42 11.24 -5.16
C LEU A 136 9.51 9.92 -5.92
N MET A 137 8.70 8.90 -5.57
CA MET A 137 8.65 7.64 -6.31
C MET A 137 8.37 7.85 -7.81
N ASN A 138 7.33 8.60 -8.16
CA ASN A 138 6.98 8.85 -9.57
C ASN A 138 8.15 9.51 -10.33
N ARG A 139 8.83 10.49 -9.73
CA ARG A 139 10.02 11.15 -10.33
C ARG A 139 11.18 10.17 -10.50
N VAL A 140 11.41 9.29 -9.53
CA VAL A 140 12.47 8.24 -9.64
C VAL A 140 12.15 7.25 -10.76
N VAL A 141 10.89 6.80 -10.87
CA VAL A 141 10.44 5.89 -11.94
C VAL A 141 10.57 6.55 -13.32
N GLU A 142 10.17 7.81 -13.45
CA GLU A 142 10.30 8.61 -14.68
C GLU A 142 11.79 8.77 -15.07
N GLN A 143 12.65 9.15 -14.13
CA GLN A 143 14.09 9.27 -14.38
C GLN A 143 14.75 7.92 -14.75
N ILE A 144 14.33 6.81 -14.13
CA ILE A 144 14.83 5.47 -14.50
C ILE A 144 14.33 5.06 -15.89
N SER A 145 13.09 5.39 -16.27
CA SER A 145 12.58 5.09 -17.62
C SER A 145 13.32 5.85 -18.73
N ALA A 146 13.93 6.99 -18.41
CA ALA A 146 14.82 7.73 -19.31
C ALA A 146 16.28 7.21 -19.31
N MET A 147 16.65 6.29 -18.41
CA MET A 147 17.96 5.64 -18.42
C MET A 147 17.96 4.42 -19.35
N ASN A 148 19.12 4.12 -19.92
CA ASN A 148 19.32 2.99 -20.85
C ASN A 148 20.13 1.83 -20.25
N SER A 149 20.38 1.84 -18.92
CA SER A 149 21.20 0.84 -18.25
C SER A 149 20.70 0.53 -16.85
N TYR A 150 20.49 -0.77 -16.59
CA TYR A 150 20.17 -1.30 -15.27
C TYR A 150 21.17 -0.85 -14.20
N HIS A 151 22.48 -0.87 -14.47
CA HIS A 151 23.48 -0.46 -13.48
C HIS A 151 23.36 1.01 -13.10
N ALA A 152 23.06 1.90 -14.06
CA ALA A 152 22.84 3.32 -13.78
C ALA A 152 21.56 3.52 -12.93
N ALA A 153 20.48 2.81 -13.27
CA ALA A 153 19.23 2.84 -12.53
C ALA A 153 19.38 2.36 -11.08
N VAL A 154 20.12 1.27 -10.83
CA VAL A 154 20.37 0.75 -9.47
C VAL A 154 21.19 1.75 -8.66
N ALA A 155 22.30 2.27 -9.21
CA ALA A 155 23.12 3.27 -8.51
C ALA A 155 22.34 4.56 -8.18
N PHE A 156 21.47 4.99 -9.10
CA PHE A 156 20.57 6.11 -8.87
C PHE A 156 19.52 5.81 -7.78
N LEU A 157 18.90 4.63 -7.82
CA LEU A 157 17.92 4.19 -6.83
C LEU A 157 18.53 4.14 -5.43
N SER A 158 19.72 3.53 -5.26
CA SER A 158 20.43 3.50 -3.98
C SER A 158 20.78 4.90 -3.45
N SER A 159 20.94 5.90 -4.32
CA SER A 159 21.14 7.30 -3.92
C SER A 159 19.83 8.03 -3.53
N LYS A 160 18.66 7.46 -3.80
CA LYS A 160 17.33 8.09 -3.57
C LYS A 160 16.44 7.34 -2.58
N ALA A 161 16.68 6.05 -2.39
CA ALA A 161 16.03 5.24 -1.38
C ALA A 161 16.46 5.69 0.01
N LYS A 162 15.50 5.83 0.92
CA LYS A 162 15.78 6.01 2.36
C LYS A 162 15.92 4.64 3.00
N LEU A 163 16.95 3.89 2.60
CA LEU A 163 17.32 2.67 3.29
C LEU A 163 18.01 3.06 4.60
N GLU A 164 17.38 2.75 5.73
CA GLU A 164 18.07 2.68 7.01
C GLU A 164 19.17 1.61 6.89
N GLU A 165 20.42 1.95 7.21
CA GLU A 165 21.58 1.06 7.00
C GLU A 165 21.53 -0.15 7.96
N GLY A 166 20.82 -1.21 7.56
CA GLY A 166 20.74 -2.46 8.32
C GLY A 166 19.51 -3.34 8.05
N GLU A 167 18.46 -2.82 7.41
CA GLU A 167 17.26 -3.63 7.10
C GLU A 167 17.33 -4.32 5.73
N GLU A 168 17.12 -5.64 5.73
CA GLU A 168 16.87 -6.42 4.51
C GLU A 168 15.47 -6.09 3.97
N ASN A 169 15.37 -5.01 3.19
CA ASN A 169 14.09 -4.54 2.67
C ASN A 169 13.66 -5.38 1.45
N GLU A 170 12.74 -6.32 1.66
CA GLU A 170 12.14 -7.17 0.62
C GLU A 170 11.59 -6.35 -0.56
N ALA A 171 10.96 -5.19 -0.28
CA ALA A 171 10.42 -4.33 -1.32
C ALA A 171 11.52 -3.72 -2.21
N MET A 172 12.73 -3.47 -1.68
CA MET A 172 13.88 -3.07 -2.50
C MET A 172 14.33 -4.19 -3.43
N ASN A 173 14.40 -5.43 -2.95
CA ASN A 173 14.78 -6.59 -3.77
C ASN A 173 13.78 -6.81 -4.92
N ASP A 174 12.49 -6.72 -4.64
CA ASP A 174 11.43 -6.83 -5.65
C ASP A 174 11.49 -5.69 -6.68
N PHE A 175 11.79 -4.46 -6.25
CA PHE A 175 11.99 -3.33 -7.16
C PHE A 175 13.21 -3.55 -8.07
N LEU A 176 14.31 -4.07 -7.53
CA LEU A 176 15.50 -4.43 -8.31
C LEU A 176 15.20 -5.56 -9.30
N GLU A 177 14.40 -6.57 -8.94
CA GLU A 177 13.98 -7.62 -9.87
C GLU A 177 13.07 -7.06 -10.97
N LEU A 178 12.16 -6.13 -10.65
CA LEU A 178 11.32 -5.44 -11.62
C LEU A 178 12.16 -4.62 -12.60
N LEU A 179 13.14 -3.85 -12.12
CA LEU A 179 14.10 -3.13 -12.96
C LEU A 179 14.90 -4.11 -13.84
N LYS A 180 15.35 -5.23 -13.27
CA LYS A 180 16.09 -6.25 -14.02
C LYS A 180 15.23 -6.88 -15.11
N LYS A 181 13.93 -7.10 -14.88
CA LYS A 181 12.98 -7.54 -15.91
C LYS A 181 12.84 -6.46 -16.99
N TYR A 182 12.58 -5.22 -16.59
CA TYR A 182 12.42 -4.06 -17.48
C TYR A 182 13.59 -3.89 -18.47
N PHE A 183 14.83 -3.82 -17.98
CA PHE A 183 16.01 -3.64 -18.83
C PHE A 183 16.40 -4.89 -19.65
N ASN A 184 15.83 -6.06 -19.36
CA ASN A 184 16.06 -7.29 -20.13
C ASN A 184 14.90 -7.63 -21.09
N GLN A 185 13.85 -6.80 -21.15
CA GLN A 185 12.82 -6.96 -22.19
C GLN A 185 13.43 -6.59 -23.56
N PRO A 186 13.24 -7.42 -24.60
CA PRO A 186 13.62 -7.02 -25.95
C PRO A 186 12.77 -5.83 -26.39
N ALA A 187 13.43 -4.84 -27.02
CA ALA A 187 12.82 -3.64 -27.58
C ALA A 187 12.04 -3.90 -28.87
#